data_AF-A0A2W5T8C3-F1
#
_entry.id   AF-A0A2W5T8C3-F1
#
_cell.length_a   1.000
_cell.length_b   1.000
_cell.length_c   1.000
_cell.angle_alpha   90.00
_cell.angle_beta   90.00
_cell.angle_gamma   90.00
#
_symmetry.space_group_name_H-M   'P 1'
#
loop_
_entity.id
_entity.type
_entity.pdbx_description
1 polymer ?
#
loop_
_entity_poly.entity_id
_entity_poly.type
_entity_poly.pdbx_seq_one_letter_code
_entity_poly.pdbx_strand_id
1 'polypeptide(L)'
;MTELAISYDETFDAAPVAMLVVDGNGEIVAINRQLEALFGYSRAELLRQPVERLIDGVDASRHRASRNEYLTRPEARPMGAGRDLYGRHRDGGGSRWRSA
;
A
#
# COMPACT_ATOMS: atom_id res chain seq x y z
N MET A 1 10.24 -1.77 -36.94
CA MET A 1 9.21 -1.32 -35.96
C MET A 1 9.45 -2.14 -34.71
N THR A 2 10.25 -1.63 -33.77
CA THR A 2 10.59 -2.33 -32.52
C THR A 2 9.39 -2.29 -31.60
N GLU A 3 8.94 -3.46 -31.17
CA GLU A 3 7.86 -3.63 -30.21
C GLU A 3 8.25 -2.94 -28.89
N LEU A 4 7.48 -1.94 -28.47
CA LEU A 4 7.67 -1.26 -27.18
C LEU A 4 7.15 -2.18 -26.08
N ALA A 5 7.98 -3.14 -25.64
CA ALA A 5 7.73 -3.86 -24.42
C ALA A 5 8.13 -2.97 -23.24
N ILE A 6 7.14 -2.39 -22.56
CA ILE A 6 7.35 -1.68 -21.31
C ILE A 6 7.67 -2.72 -20.23
N SER A 7 8.74 -2.51 -19.46
CA SER A 7 9.11 -3.42 -18.38
C SER A 7 8.10 -3.38 -17.22
N TYR A 8 8.14 -4.39 -16.33
CA TYR A 8 7.31 -4.41 -15.12
C TYR A 8 7.49 -3.14 -14.27
N ASP A 9 8.75 -2.71 -14.09
CA ASP A 9 9.09 -1.56 -13.24
C ASP A 9 8.52 -0.27 -13.84
N GLU A 10 8.69 -0.06 -15.15
CA GLU A 10 8.13 1.08 -15.86
C GLU A 10 6.60 1.07 -15.84
N THR A 11 5.96 -0.08 -16.02
CA THR A 11 4.49 -0.19 -15.98
C THR A 11 3.96 0.15 -14.60
N PHE A 12 4.60 -0.37 -13.56
CA PHE A 12 4.23 -0.14 -12.16
C PHE A 12 4.41 1.34 -11.77
N ASP A 13 5.53 1.96 -12.17
CA ASP A 13 5.82 3.38 -11.92
C ASP A 13 4.93 4.33 -12.74
N ALA A 14 4.49 3.92 -13.94
CA ALA A 14 3.62 4.72 -14.80
C ALA A 14 2.13 4.63 -14.45
N ALA A 15 1.72 3.69 -13.59
CA ALA A 15 0.32 3.52 -13.22
C ALA A 15 -0.24 4.82 -12.58
N PRO A 16 -1.43 5.30 -12.99
CA PRO A 16 -2.02 6.53 -12.48
C PRO A 16 -2.69 6.36 -11.10
N VAL A 17 -2.49 5.22 -10.45
CA VAL A 17 -3.05 4.88 -9.14
C VAL A 17 -1.89 4.57 -8.20
N ALA A 18 -1.98 5.00 -6.94
CA ALA A 18 -0.99 4.66 -5.92
C ALA A 18 -0.96 3.15 -5.66
N MET A 19 0.22 2.55 -5.76
CA MET A 19 0.42 1.11 -5.58
C MET A 19 1.61 0.83 -4.67
N LEU A 20 1.48 -0.22 -3.87
CA LEU A 20 2.57 -0.84 -3.12
C LEU A 20 2.48 -2.36 -3.22
N VAL A 21 3.60 -3.02 -2.98
CA VAL A 21 3.70 -4.46 -2.80
C VAL A 21 4.32 -4.73 -1.44
N VAL A 22 3.77 -5.71 -0.72
CA VAL A 22 4.31 -6.22 0.55
C VAL A 22 4.76 -7.66 0.40
N ASP A 23 5.78 -8.05 1.16
CA ASP A 23 6.15 -9.46 1.31
C ASP A 23 5.25 -10.19 2.32
N GLY A 24 5.53 -11.47 2.58
CA GLY A 24 4.80 -12.29 3.55
C GLY A 24 4.91 -11.79 5.00
N ASN A 25 5.98 -11.06 5.34
CA ASN A 25 6.17 -10.45 6.65
C ASN A 25 5.42 -9.11 6.78
N GLY A 26 4.92 -8.57 5.67
CA GLY A 26 4.24 -7.28 5.59
C GLY A 26 5.19 -6.10 5.39
N GLU A 27 6.44 -6.36 5.03
CA GLU A 27 7.41 -5.33 4.67
C GLU A 27 7.13 -4.84 3.24
N ILE A 28 7.17 -3.53 3.05
CA ILE A 28 7.01 -2.91 1.73
C ILE A 28 8.25 -3.22 0.88
N VAL A 29 8.04 -3.88 -0.26
CA VAL A 29 9.11 -4.26 -1.20
C VAL A 29 9.08 -3.47 -2.50
N ALA A 30 7.95 -2.83 -2.83
CA ALA A 30 7.84 -1.91 -3.95
C ALA A 30 6.77 -0.85 -3.68
N ILE A 31 6.99 0.36 -4.18
CA ILE A 31 6.01 1.45 -4.24
C ILE A 31 6.17 2.20 -5.55
N ASN A 32 5.10 2.79 -6.08
CA ASN A 32 5.19 3.64 -7.27
C ASN A 32 5.19 5.13 -6.92
N ARG A 33 5.48 5.97 -7.92
CA ARG A 33 5.55 7.44 -7.78
C ARG A 33 4.25 8.05 -7.27
N GLN A 34 3.10 7.47 -7.64
CA GLN A 34 1.81 7.96 -7.17
C GLN A 34 1.62 7.71 -5.67
N LEU A 35 2.18 6.64 -5.12
CA LEU A 35 2.16 6.42 -3.68
C LEU A 35 3.03 7.43 -2.93
N GLU A 36 4.21 7.76 -3.46
CA GLU A 36 5.08 8.79 -2.89
C GLU A 36 4.38 10.13 -2.86
N ALA A 37 3.80 10.55 -3.98
CA ALA A 37 3.04 11.80 -4.08
C ALA A 37 1.85 11.82 -3.12
N LEU A 38 1.24 10.66 -2.88
CA LEU A 38 0.03 10.57 -2.10
C LEU A 38 0.26 10.57 -0.59
N PHE A 39 1.27 9.85 -0.12
CA PHE A 39 1.58 9.72 1.30
C PHE A 39 2.71 10.65 1.75
N GLY A 40 3.39 11.31 0.82
CA GLY A 40 4.48 12.25 1.09
C GLY A 40 5.80 11.60 1.50
N TYR A 41 5.87 10.26 1.56
CA TYR A 41 7.11 9.54 1.84
C TYR A 41 7.85 9.22 0.56
N SER A 42 9.17 9.28 0.61
CA SER A 42 10.02 8.72 -0.44
C SER A 42 10.08 7.20 -0.39
N ARG A 43 10.46 6.59 -1.52
CA ARG A 43 10.77 5.16 -1.63
C ARG A 43 11.79 4.70 -0.60
N ALA A 44 12.83 5.49 -0.36
CA ALA A 44 13.85 5.17 0.65
C ALA A 44 13.31 5.13 2.08
N GLU A 45 12.29 5.93 2.39
CA GLU A 45 11.66 5.94 3.73
C GLU A 45 10.68 4.79 3.94
N LEU A 46 10.11 4.22 2.88
CA LEU A 46 9.09 3.16 2.97
C LEU A 46 9.60 1.76 2.70
N LEU A 47 10.63 1.58 1.87
CA LEU A 47 11.16 0.24 1.62
C LEU A 47 11.62 -0.42 2.93
N ARG A 48 11.27 -1.70 3.08
CA ARG A 48 11.50 -2.52 4.29
C ARG A 48 10.79 -2.03 5.55
N GLN A 49 9.91 -1.04 5.45
CA GLN A 49 9.03 -0.68 6.55
C GLN A 49 7.77 -1.54 6.55
N PRO A 50 7.17 -1.81 7.71
CA PRO A 50 5.87 -2.47 7.78
C PRO A 50 4.78 -1.59 7.14
N VAL A 51 3.86 -2.21 6.38
CA VAL A 51 2.74 -1.50 5.73
C VAL A 51 1.85 -0.76 6.73
N GLU A 52 1.80 -1.20 7.99
CA GLU A 52 1.05 -0.54 9.06
C GLU A 52 1.50 0.91 9.31
N ARG A 53 2.71 1.31 8.86
CA ARG A 53 3.16 2.71 8.89
C ARG A 53 2.24 3.65 8.11
N LEU A 54 1.60 3.15 7.06
CA LEU A 54 0.71 3.92 6.19
C LEU A 54 -0.74 3.86 6.62
N ILE A 55 -1.08 3.09 7.65
CA ILE A 55 -2.47 2.88 8.09
C ILE A 55 -2.74 3.78 9.28
N ASP A 56 -3.84 4.53 9.23
CA ASP A 56 -4.27 5.38 10.32
C ASP A 56 -5.61 4.93 10.93
N GLY A 57 -5.79 5.20 12.22
CA GLY A 57 -7.01 4.83 12.95
C GLY A 57 -7.23 3.33 13.20
N VAL A 58 -6.25 2.48 12.86
CA VAL A 58 -6.28 1.03 13.12
C VAL A 58 -5.07 0.64 13.97
N ASP A 59 -5.31 -0.18 14.99
CA ASP A 59 -4.23 -0.80 15.76
C ASP A 59 -3.36 -1.69 14.84
N ALA A 60 -2.05 -1.42 14.82
CA ALA A 60 -1.11 -2.12 13.94
C ALA A 60 -1.08 -3.64 14.20
N SER A 61 -1.25 -4.08 15.45
CA SER A 61 -1.27 -5.51 15.79
C SER A 61 -2.51 -6.19 15.23
N ARG A 62 -3.66 -5.53 15.31
CA ARG A 62 -4.92 -6.00 14.70
C ARG A 62 -4.80 -6.10 13.18
N HIS A 63 -4.18 -5.11 12.53
CA HIS A 63 -3.95 -5.18 11.08
C HIS A 63 -3.02 -6.36 10.73
N ARG A 64 -1.91 -6.52 11.45
CA ARG A 64 -0.98 -7.63 11.26
C ARG A 64 -1.65 -8.99 11.40
N ALA A 65 -2.50 -9.19 12.42
CA ALA A 65 -3.27 -10.42 12.58
C ALA A 65 -4.18 -10.68 11.37
N SER A 66 -4.91 -9.65 10.91
CA SER A 66 -5.80 -9.74 9.75
C SER A 66 -5.04 -10.05 8.45
N ARG A 67 -3.81 -9.54 8.31
CA ARG A 67 -2.93 -9.83 7.18
C ARG A 67 -2.41 -11.27 7.22
N ASN A 68 -1.96 -11.73 8.39
CA ASN A 68 -1.50 -13.10 8.57
C ASN A 68 -2.61 -14.12 8.30
N GLU A 69 -3.83 -13.86 8.75
CA GLU A 69 -5.00 -14.68 8.43
C GLU A 69 -5.29 -14.74 6.92
N TYR A 70 -5.17 -13.60 6.22
CA TYR A 70 -5.33 -13.59 4.76
C TYR A 70 -4.27 -14.43 4.05
N LEU A 71 -3.04 -14.46 4.56
CA LEU A 71 -1.98 -15.30 3.99
C LEU A 71 -2.24 -16.80 4.17
N THR A 72 -2.98 -17.22 5.21
CA THR A 72 -3.36 -18.63 5.38
C THR A 72 -4.56 -19.01 4.51
N ARG A 73 -5.42 -18.05 4.17
CA ARG A 73 -6.58 -18.26 3.29
C ARG A 73 -6.84 -17.02 2.42
N PRO A 74 -6.20 -16.90 1.25
CA PRO A 74 -6.29 -15.72 0.39
C PRO A 74 -7.62 -15.72 -0.38
N GLU A 75 -8.67 -15.28 0.31
CA GLU A 75 -9.99 -15.07 -0.27
C GLU A 75 -10.26 -13.57 -0.45
N ALA A 76 -10.97 -13.22 -1.52
CA ALA A 76 -11.42 -11.86 -1.72
C ALA A 76 -12.27 -11.41 -0.52
N ARG A 77 -11.86 -10.30 0.10
CA ARG A 77 -12.55 -9.69 1.23
C ARG A 77 -12.67 -8.18 1.00
N PRO A 78 -13.75 -7.53 1.45
CA PRO A 78 -13.82 -6.08 1.43
C PRO A 78 -12.66 -5.47 2.23
N MET A 79 -11.90 -4.54 1.64
CA MET A 79 -10.77 -3.88 2.33
C MET A 79 -11.24 -3.04 3.54
N GLY A 80 -12.52 -2.70 3.60
CA GLY A 80 -13.22 -2.26 4.79
C GLY A 80 -14.69 -2.62 4.61
N ALA A 81 -15.24 -3.47 5.48
CA ALA A 81 -16.67 -3.81 5.45
C ALA A 81 -17.52 -2.60 5.86
N GLY A 82 -17.66 -1.61 4.96
CA GLY A 82 -18.42 -0.37 5.19
C GLY A 82 -17.73 0.67 6.09
N ARG A 83 -16.40 0.57 6.28
CA ARG A 83 -15.61 1.54 7.07
C ARG A 83 -14.76 2.41 6.16
N ASP A 84 -14.71 3.70 6.44
CA ASP A 84 -13.72 4.58 5.86
C ASP A 84 -12.31 4.09 6.26
N LEU A 85 -11.40 4.10 5.29
CA LEU A 85 -9.99 3.78 5.51
C LEU A 85 -9.20 5.08 5.54
N TYR A 86 -8.21 5.15 6.41
CA TYR A 86 -7.40 6.35 6.57
C TYR A 86 -5.94 5.98 6.36
N GLY A 87 -5.27 6.78 5.52
CA GLY A 87 -3.85 6.67 5.27
C GLY A 87 -3.08 7.68 6.09
N ARG A 88 -1.97 7.29 6.70
CA ARG A 88 -1.09 8.19 7.45
C ARG A 88 -0.11 8.90 6.53
N HIS A 89 -0.31 10.19 6.25
CA HIS A 89 0.65 11.01 5.51
C HIS A 89 1.91 11.28 6.34
N ARG A 90 3.04 11.56 5.67
CA ARG A 90 4.32 11.91 6.30
C ARG A 90 4.22 13.04 7.31
N ASP A 91 3.46 14.07 6.97
CA ASP A 91 3.30 15.27 7.80
C ASP A 91 2.33 15.08 8.98
N GLY A 92 1.86 13.86 9.24
CA GLY A 92 0.98 13.53 10.35
C GLY A 92 -0.51 13.83 10.10
N GLY A 93 -0.87 14.39 8.95
CA GLY A 93 -2.25 14.47 8.48
C GLY A 93 -2.76 13.11 7.96
N GLY A 94 -4.02 12.77 8.22
CA GLY A 94 -4.65 11.58 7.65
C GLY A 94 -5.30 11.90 6.30
N SER A 95 -4.93 11.19 5.25
CA SER A 95 -5.70 11.22 3.98
C SER A 95 -6.90 10.28 4.14
N ARG A 96 -8.11 10.82 4.02
CA ARG A 96 -9.35 10.02 4.07
C ARG A 96 -9.59 9.32 2.73
N TRP A 97 -9.72 8.01 2.79
CA TRP A 97 -10.11 7.16 1.68
C TRP A 97 -11.48 6.58 1.97
N ARG A 98 -12.47 6.88 1.12
CA ARG A 98 -13.69 6.06 1.11
C ARG A 98 -13.33 4.75 0.43
N SER A 99 -13.52 3.62 1.11
CA SER A 99 -13.61 2.35 0.40
C SER A 99 -14.83 2.44 -0.52
N ALA A 100 -14.62 2.27 -1.82
CA ALA A 100 -15.71 2.09 -2.77
C ALA A 100 -16.56 0.87 -2.40
#